data_AF-A0AAV6VG29-F1
#
_entry.id   AF-A0AAV6VG29-F1
#
_cell.length_a   1.000
_cell.length_b   1.000
_cell.length_c   1.000
_cell.angle_alpha   90.00
_cell.angle_beta   90.00
_cell.angle_gamma   90.00
#
_symmetry.space_group_name_H-M   'P 1'
#
loop_
_entity.id
_entity.type
_entity.pdbx_description
1 polymer ?
#
loop_
_entity_poly.entity_id
_entity_poly.type
_entity_poly.pdbx_seq_one_letter_code
_entity_poly.pdbx_strand_id
1 'polypeptide(L)'
;MVRKLNNLLSTPFMIIYTCSLLSLISSFTTVLDLRESSPDIVTNYVTFFVIEPIKLVTITLYAAKIPEFFIDVKLQVARSIDKADKKLSRNTDVFVMLKRIEDKEIVYLTAGNIF
;
A
#
# COMPACT_ATOMS: atom_id res chain seq x y z
N MET A 1 -6.51 -14.53 0.53
CA MET A 1 -5.41 -14.16 -0.39
C MET A 1 -4.75 -12.85 0.07
N VAL A 2 -5.48 -11.74 0.16
CA VAL A 2 -4.95 -10.44 0.63
C VAL A 2 -4.33 -10.49 2.03
N ARG A 3 -4.94 -11.20 3.01
CA ARG A 3 -4.34 -11.37 4.35
C ARG A 3 -3.02 -12.15 4.34
N LYS A 4 -2.88 -13.16 3.47
CA LYS A 4 -1.61 -13.88 3.28
C LYS A 4 -0.57 -12.99 2.62
N LEU A 5 -0.99 -12.18 1.64
CA LEU A 5 -0.15 -11.19 1.00
C LEU A 5 0.33 -10.13 2.00
N ASN A 6 -0.55 -9.63 2.86
CA ASN A 6 -0.20 -8.69 3.93
C ASN A 6 0.82 -9.30 4.89
N ASN A 7 0.59 -10.52 5.38
CA ASN A 7 1.55 -11.17 6.28
C ASN A 7 2.92 -11.42 5.63
N LEU A 8 2.95 -11.68 4.33
CA LEU A 8 4.19 -11.94 3.59
C LEU A 8 4.96 -10.65 3.25
N LEU A 9 4.23 -9.56 2.97
CA LEU A 9 4.82 -8.28 2.59
C LEU A 9 5.02 -7.30 3.76
N SER A 10 4.36 -7.52 4.90
CA SER A 10 4.41 -6.64 6.07
C SER A 10 5.84 -6.46 6.61
N THR A 11 6.56 -7.55 6.80
CA THR A 11 7.96 -7.54 7.28
C THR A 11 8.93 -6.89 6.29
N PRO A 12 8.96 -7.26 5.00
CA PRO A 12 9.86 -6.61 4.05
C PRO A 12 9.50 -5.13 3.83
N PHE A 13 8.21 -4.74 3.86
CA PHE A 13 7.84 -3.33 3.81
C PHE A 13 8.34 -2.55 5.02
N MET A 14 8.27 -3.11 6.22
CA MET A 14 8.86 -2.49 7.41
C MET A 14 10.36 -2.29 7.27
N ILE A 15 11.08 -3.30 6.80
CA ILE A 15 12.54 -3.22 6.62
C ILE A 15 12.87 -2.14 5.59
N ILE A 16 12.19 -2.12 4.45
CA ILE A 16 12.42 -1.12 3.41
C ILE A 16 12.10 0.28 3.95
N TYR A 17 10.97 0.45 4.61
CA TYR A 17 10.54 1.74 5.17
C TYR A 17 11.53 2.27 6.22
N THR A 18 11.95 1.43 7.16
CA THR A 18 12.92 1.80 8.20
C THR A 18 14.30 2.08 7.63
N CYS A 19 14.79 1.26 6.68
CA CYS A 19 16.06 1.51 5.99
C CYS A 19 16.02 2.82 5.18
N SER A 20 14.94 3.08 4.45
CA SER A 20 14.76 4.34 3.70
C SER A 20 14.70 5.56 4.62
N LEU A 21 14.01 5.47 5.77
CA LEU A 21 14.00 6.54 6.77
C LEU A 21 15.37 6.80 7.39
N LEU A 22 16.07 5.74 7.80
CA LEU A 22 17.43 5.86 8.36
C LEU A 22 18.40 6.46 7.34
N SER A 23 18.29 6.04 6.08
CA SER A 23 19.11 6.57 4.98
C SER A 23 18.82 8.05 4.74
N LEU A 24 17.55 8.44 4.76
CA LEU A 24 17.15 9.84 4.61
C LEU A 24 17.67 10.70 5.77
N ILE A 25 17.53 10.24 7.02
CA ILE A 25 18.04 10.94 8.21
C ILE A 25 19.57 11.10 8.12
N SER A 26 20.27 10.01 7.79
CA SER A 26 21.72 10.04 7.63
C SER A 26 22.14 11.03 6.54
N SER A 27 21.42 11.10 5.43
CA SER A 27 21.73 12.06 4.37
C SER A 27 21.51 13.52 4.79
N PHE A 28 20.46 13.78 5.58
CA PHE A 28 20.21 15.11 6.11
C PHE A 28 21.33 15.54 7.05
N THR A 29 21.83 14.63 7.89
CA THR A 29 22.98 14.93 8.75
C THR A 29 24.24 15.21 7.94
N THR A 30 24.52 14.44 6.88
CA THR A 30 25.70 14.65 6.03
C THR A 30 25.64 15.97 5.25
N VAL A 31 24.45 16.38 4.78
CA VAL A 31 24.26 17.67 4.10
C VAL A 31 24.37 18.84 5.07
N LEU A 32 23.92 18.70 6.32
CA LEU A 32 24.04 19.75 7.32
C LEU A 32 25.49 19.93 7.81
N ASP A 33 26.28 18.86 7.82
CA ASP A 33 27.67 18.84 8.29
C ASP A 33 28.68 19.25 7.20
N LEU A 34 28.31 20.25 6.38
CA LEU A 34 28.93 20.86 5.18
C LEU A 34 30.47 21.10 5.22
N ARG A 35 31.28 20.07 5.46
CA ARG A 35 32.73 20.21 5.65
C ARG A 35 33.60 19.57 4.58
N GLU A 36 33.08 18.72 3.71
CA GLU A 36 33.91 18.09 2.68
C GLU A 36 33.23 18.10 1.30
N SER A 37 33.57 19.11 0.50
CA SER A 37 33.20 19.21 -0.91
C SER A 37 33.94 18.15 -1.75
N SER A 38 33.45 16.91 -1.75
CA SER A 38 33.90 15.84 -2.63
C SER A 38 32.81 15.50 -3.67
N PRO A 39 33.18 14.99 -4.87
CA PRO A 39 32.23 14.58 -5.90
C PRO A 39 31.25 13.47 -5.45
N ASP A 40 31.55 12.76 -4.35
CA ASP A 40 30.63 11.79 -3.73
C ASP A 40 29.35 12.44 -3.17
N ILE A 41 29.36 13.76 -2.90
CA ILE A 41 28.17 14.49 -2.47
C ILE A 41 27.09 14.46 -3.54
N VAL A 42 27.42 14.61 -4.83
CA VAL A 42 26.40 14.72 -5.89
C VAL A 42 25.67 13.38 -6.07
N THR A 43 26.40 12.27 -6.05
CA THR A 43 25.85 10.91 -6.08
C THR A 43 25.00 10.63 -4.84
N ASN A 44 25.50 10.99 -3.65
CA ASN A 44 24.72 10.89 -2.42
C ASN A 44 23.45 11.77 -2.49
N TYR A 45 23.52 12.97 -3.03
CA TYR A 45 22.37 13.87 -3.12
C TYR A 45 21.25 13.28 -3.96
N VAL A 46 21.57 12.74 -5.15
CA VAL A 46 20.57 12.14 -6.04
C VAL A 46 19.99 10.85 -5.45
N THR A 47 20.82 9.98 -4.89
CA THR A 47 20.34 8.73 -4.29
C THR A 47 19.46 9.00 -3.07
N PHE A 48 19.85 9.94 -2.21
CA PHE A 48 19.15 10.15 -0.94
C PHE A 48 17.96 11.12 -1.02
N PHE A 49 18.03 12.20 -1.81
CA PHE A 49 16.94 13.17 -1.89
C PHE A 49 15.92 12.88 -2.99
N VAL A 50 16.26 12.03 -3.96
CA VAL A 50 15.34 11.69 -5.07
C VAL A 50 14.86 10.25 -4.95
N ILE A 51 15.76 9.28 -4.85
CA ILE A 51 15.37 7.85 -4.94
C ILE A 51 14.65 7.37 -3.67
N GLU A 52 15.16 7.70 -2.47
CA GLU A 52 14.55 7.24 -1.21
C GLU A 52 13.14 7.81 -0.97
N PRO A 53 12.86 9.10 -1.20
CA PRO A 53 11.49 9.62 -1.14
C PRO A 53 10.56 8.99 -2.18
N ILE A 54 11.04 8.74 -3.41
CA ILE A 54 10.23 8.07 -4.46
C ILE A 54 9.84 6.65 -4.02
N LYS A 55 10.76 5.90 -3.41
CA LYS A 55 10.46 4.56 -2.87
C LYS A 55 9.37 4.63 -1.81
N LEU A 56 9.49 5.55 -0.85
CA LEU A 56 8.50 5.76 0.22
C LEU A 56 7.13 6.15 -0.33
N VAL A 57 7.08 7.10 -1.28
CA VAL A 57 5.83 7.53 -1.92
C VAL A 57 5.20 6.39 -2.71
N THR A 58 6.00 5.62 -3.45
CA THR A 58 5.51 4.49 -4.25
C THR A 58 4.90 3.41 -3.36
N ILE A 59 5.59 3.01 -2.28
CA ILE A 59 5.07 2.03 -1.32
C ILE A 59 3.76 2.51 -0.70
N THR A 60 3.71 3.78 -0.30
CA THR A 60 2.50 4.39 0.30
C THR A 60 1.33 4.42 -0.68
N LEU A 61 1.58 4.83 -1.93
CA LEU A 61 0.55 4.86 -2.98
C LEU A 61 0.00 3.47 -3.31
N TYR A 62 0.85 2.47 -3.42
CA TYR A 62 0.40 1.09 -3.65
C TYR A 62 -0.36 0.53 -2.44
N ALA A 63 0.09 0.82 -1.23
CA ALA A 63 -0.61 0.43 -0.01
C ALA A 63 -2.01 1.05 0.09
N ALA A 64 -2.20 2.28 -0.40
CA ALA A 64 -3.50 2.96 -0.42
C ALA A 64 -4.41 2.51 -1.58
N LYS A 65 -3.86 2.28 -2.79
CA LYS A 65 -4.67 1.92 -3.97
C LYS A 65 -5.34 0.55 -3.87
N ILE A 66 -4.70 -0.41 -3.20
CA ILE A 66 -5.24 -1.77 -3.05
C ILE A 66 -6.58 -1.75 -2.28
N PRO A 67 -6.67 -1.18 -1.06
CA PRO A 67 -7.94 -1.10 -0.35
C PRO A 67 -8.97 -0.24 -1.08
N GLU A 68 -8.60 0.87 -1.73
CA GLU A 68 -9.51 1.67 -2.57
C GLU A 68 -10.16 0.83 -3.67
N PHE A 69 -9.36 0.05 -4.41
CA PHE A 69 -9.89 -0.85 -5.43
C PHE A 69 -10.87 -1.88 -4.85
N PHE A 70 -10.59 -2.42 -3.66
CA PHE A 70 -11.51 -3.35 -3.00
C PHE A 70 -12.80 -2.66 -2.55
N ILE A 71 -12.77 -1.40 -2.11
CA ILE A 71 -13.98 -0.60 -1.81
C ILE A 71 -14.83 -0.47 -3.07
N ASP A 72 -14.23 -0.12 -4.21
CA ASP A 72 -14.95 0.02 -5.48
C ASP A 72 -15.59 -1.29 -5.93
N VAL A 73 -14.87 -2.41 -5.82
CA VAL A 73 -15.43 -3.74 -6.10
C VAL A 73 -16.63 -4.02 -5.19
N LYS A 74 -16.52 -3.75 -3.88
CA LYS A 74 -17.64 -3.95 -2.94
C LYS A 74 -18.83 -3.07 -3.27
N LEU A 75 -18.62 -1.80 -3.65
CA LEU A 75 -19.69 -0.90 -4.07
C LEU A 75 -20.41 -1.41 -5.33
N GLN A 76 -19.66 -1.92 -6.31
CA GLN A 76 -20.26 -2.50 -7.52
C GLN A 76 -21.03 -3.79 -7.24
N VAL A 77 -20.52 -4.62 -6.32
CA VAL A 77 -21.18 -5.84 -5.86
C VAL A 77 -22.48 -5.51 -5.12
N ALA A 78 -22.47 -4.57 -4.17
CA ALA A 78 -23.65 -4.11 -3.45
C ALA A 78 -24.74 -3.61 -4.41
N ARG A 79 -24.37 -2.77 -5.40
CA ARG A 79 -25.29 -2.32 -6.46
C ARG A 79 -25.85 -3.48 -7.30
N SER A 80 -25.09 -4.54 -7.48
CA SER A 80 -25.52 -5.72 -8.24
C SER A 80 -26.50 -6.58 -7.42
N ILE A 81 -26.27 -6.69 -6.12
CA ILE A 81 -27.18 -7.32 -5.15
C ILE A 81 -28.50 -6.56 -5.13
N ASP A 82 -28.49 -5.24 -4.94
CA ASP A 82 -29.69 -4.39 -4.94
C ASP A 82 -30.53 -4.54 -6.21
N LYS A 83 -29.87 -4.67 -7.37
CA LYS A 83 -30.54 -4.89 -8.66
C LYS A 83 -31.11 -6.30 -8.79
N ALA A 84 -30.43 -7.30 -8.26
CA ALA A 84 -30.85 -8.70 -8.31
C ALA A 84 -32.01 -8.98 -7.33
N ASP A 85 -31.98 -8.36 -6.14
CA ASP A 85 -33.02 -8.48 -5.12
C ASP A 85 -34.33 -7.85 -5.61
N LYS A 86 -34.25 -6.69 -6.27
CA LYS A 86 -35.38 -6.06 -6.98
C LYS A 86 -35.92 -6.89 -8.16
N LYS A 87 -35.15 -7.86 -8.66
CA LYS A 87 -35.50 -8.70 -9.83
C LYS A 87 -35.94 -10.12 -9.48
N LEU A 88 -36.19 -10.47 -8.21
CA LEU A 88 -36.58 -11.83 -7.79
C LEU A 88 -35.58 -12.87 -8.36
N SER A 89 -34.34 -12.78 -7.89
CA SER A 89 -33.20 -13.55 -8.40
C SER A 89 -33.46 -15.07 -8.43
N ARG A 90 -33.56 -15.63 -9.65
CA ARG A 90 -33.63 -17.08 -9.94
C ARG A 90 -32.28 -17.81 -9.82
N ASN A 91 -31.18 -17.10 -9.55
CA ASN A 91 -29.83 -17.68 -9.47
C ASN A 91 -29.25 -17.49 -8.07
N THR A 92 -29.62 -18.41 -7.18
CA THR A 92 -29.24 -18.43 -5.75
C THR A 92 -27.73 -18.46 -5.57
N ASP A 93 -27.01 -19.22 -6.39
CA ASP A 93 -25.56 -19.40 -6.24
C ASP A 93 -24.76 -18.12 -6.56
N VAL A 94 -25.17 -17.39 -7.61
CA VAL A 94 -24.54 -16.12 -7.99
C VAL A 94 -24.80 -15.06 -6.92
N PHE A 95 -26.02 -15.02 -6.39
CA PHE A 95 -26.38 -14.10 -5.31
C PHE A 95 -25.59 -14.39 -4.02
N VAL A 96 -25.46 -15.67 -3.64
CA VAL A 96 -24.65 -16.10 -2.49
C VAL A 96 -23.18 -15.74 -2.68
N MET A 97 -22.62 -15.89 -3.89
CA MET A 97 -21.25 -15.45 -4.18
C MET A 97 -21.07 -13.94 -4.05
N LEU A 98 -21.99 -13.15 -4.59
CA LEU A 98 -21.95 -11.68 -4.49
C LEU A 98 -22.01 -11.25 -3.02
N LYS A 99 -22.94 -11.81 -2.23
CA LYS A 99 -23.06 -11.53 -0.80
C LYS A 99 -21.79 -11.88 -0.02
N ARG A 100 -21.15 -13.01 -0.34
CA ARG A 100 -19.83 -13.38 0.24
C ARG A 100 -18.70 -12.41 -0.12
N ILE A 101 -18.79 -11.68 -1.24
CA ILE A 101 -17.80 -10.66 -1.61
C ILE A 101 -18.09 -9.34 -0.88
N GLU A 102 -19.36 -8.98 -0.72
CA GLU A 102 -19.80 -7.83 0.07
C GLU A 102 -19.47 -7.99 1.56
N ASP A 103 -19.63 -9.18 2.13
CA ASP A 103 -19.36 -9.42 3.56
C ASP A 103 -17.87 -9.53 3.89
N LYS A 104 -16.99 -9.62 2.87
CA LYS A 104 -15.54 -9.71 3.12
C LYS A 104 -14.97 -8.41 3.66
N GLU A 105 -14.22 -8.51 4.74
CA GLU A 105 -13.44 -7.41 5.29
C GLU A 105 -12.39 -6.92 4.28
N ILE A 106 -12.21 -5.60 4.24
CA ILE A 106 -11.16 -4.96 3.47
C ILE A 106 -9.90 -5.02 4.33
N VAL A 107 -8.87 -5.68 3.82
CA VAL A 107 -7.59 -5.81 4.51
C VAL A 107 -6.64 -4.76 3.95
N TYR A 108 -6.23 -3.82 4.79
CA TYR A 108 -5.21 -2.83 4.47
C TYR A 108 -3.83 -3.49 4.50
N LEU A 109 -2.93 -3.03 3.62
CA LEU A 109 -1.53 -3.45 3.67
C LEU A 109 -0.84 -2.69 4.80
N THR A 110 -0.41 -3.45 5.79
CA THR A 110 0.19 -2.94 7.02
C THR A 110 1.69 -3.21 6.96
N ALA A 111 2.51 -2.22 7.24
CA ALA A 111 3.91 -2.46 7.54
C ALA A 111 4.02 -2.77 9.04
N GLY A 112 4.25 -4.04 9.41
CA GLY A 112 4.53 -4.44 10.80
C GLY A 112 3.41 -4.18 11.82
N ASN A 113 2.15 -4.11 11.38
CA ASN A 113 1.00 -3.65 12.18
C ASN A 113 1.08 -2.18 12.65
N ILE A 114 1.95 -1.36 12.06
CA ILE A 114 2.15 0.06 12.44
C ILE A 114 1.37 1.00 11.51
N PHE A 115 0.94 0.51 10.34
CA PHE A 115 0.05 1.18 9.40
C PHE A 115 -1.16 0.29 9.13
#